data_AF-A0A3B1JT67-F1
#
_entry.id   AF-A0A3B1JT67-F1
#
_cell.length_a   1.000
_cell.length_b   1.000
_cell.length_c   1.000
_cell.angle_alpha   90.00
_cell.angle_beta   90.00
_cell.angle_gamma   90.00
#
_symmetry.space_group_name_H-M   'P 1'
#
loop_
_entity.id
_entity.type
_entity.pdbx_description
1 polymer ?
#
loop_
_entity_poly.entity_id
_entity_poly.type
_entity_poly.pdbx_seq_one_letter_code
_entity_poly.pdbx_strand_id
1 'polypeptide(L)'
;MSSSRKHHLKSLMLSIAKGLLETEAKDKEEERKRYMEETCPPLSLPGGVQALQELCKELHHKIDVIDEERYDLESKVSKSTKEIEDLKIKVQDLKGKFKKPALRKVRLSADQMLQALLGSKHKVSLDLRANLKQVKKEVKEEAADVGDWRKNIEDKAGMDGRKKMFEGEA
;
A
#
# COMPACT_ATOMS: atom_id res chain seq x y z
N MET A 1 24.05 9.79 -29.23
CA MET A 1 22.69 9.91 -28.64
C MET A 1 22.79 10.20 -27.16
N SER A 2 22.42 11.41 -26.71
CA SER A 2 22.48 11.78 -25.28
C SER A 2 21.47 10.97 -24.46
N SER A 3 21.74 10.80 -23.16
CA SER A 3 20.82 10.12 -22.24
C SER A 3 19.43 10.77 -22.22
N SER A 4 19.37 12.11 -22.25
CA SER A 4 18.13 12.88 -22.29
C SER A 4 17.28 12.54 -23.52
N ARG A 5 17.90 12.49 -24.71
CA ARG A 5 17.19 12.12 -25.94
C ARG A 5 16.64 10.69 -25.89
N LYS A 6 17.39 9.73 -25.32
CA LYS A 6 16.92 8.34 -25.15
C LYS A 6 15.70 8.27 -24.22
N HIS A 7 15.70 9.00 -23.10
CA HIS A 7 14.59 9.01 -22.16
C HIS A 7 13.34 9.64 -22.78
N HIS A 8 13.50 10.78 -23.47
CA HIS A 8 12.40 11.43 -24.16
C HIS A 8 11.75 10.52 -25.21
N LEU A 9 12.56 9.81 -26.02
CA LEU A 9 12.03 8.85 -26.99
C LEU A 9 11.28 7.68 -26.33
N LYS A 10 11.81 7.11 -25.23
CA LYS A 10 11.11 6.06 -24.47
C LYS A 10 9.76 6.57 -23.94
N SER A 11 9.72 7.80 -23.43
CA SER A 11 8.47 8.41 -22.94
C SER A 11 7.44 8.56 -24.05
N LEU A 12 7.86 9.02 -25.24
CA LEU A 12 6.98 9.13 -26.41
C LEU A 12 6.46 7.75 -26.85
N MET A 13 7.33 6.75 -26.92
CA MET A 13 6.93 5.38 -27.27
C MET A 13 5.88 4.82 -26.31
N LEU A 14 6.07 5.02 -24.99
CA LEU A 14 5.09 4.59 -23.99
C LEU A 14 3.76 5.36 -24.11
N SER A 15 3.82 6.66 -24.39
CA SER A 15 2.62 7.47 -24.61
C SER A 15 1.82 6.99 -25.82
N ILE A 16 2.50 6.66 -26.93
CA ILE A 16 1.86 6.13 -28.14
C ILE A 16 1.29 4.73 -27.86
N ALA A 17 2.07 3.85 -27.22
CA ALA A 17 1.63 2.51 -26.88
C ALA A 17 0.39 2.51 -25.98
N LYS A 18 0.31 3.46 -25.04
CA LYS A 18 -0.89 3.66 -24.21
C LYS A 18 -2.11 4.03 -25.07
N GLY A 19 -1.95 4.97 -26.00
CA GLY A 19 -3.03 5.34 -26.92
C GLY A 19 -3.51 4.16 -27.76
N LEU A 20 -2.59 3.35 -28.29
CA LEU A 20 -2.92 2.14 -29.06
C LEU A 20 -3.66 1.08 -28.23
N LEU A 21 -3.29 0.93 -26.95
CA LEU A 21 -3.98 0.01 -26.04
C LEU A 21 -5.40 0.48 -25.74
N GLU A 22 -5.61 1.80 -25.60
CA GLU A 22 -6.94 2.38 -25.41
C GLU A 22 -7.81 2.24 -26.67
N THR A 23 -7.25 2.39 -27.87
CA THR A 23 -8.00 2.14 -29.11
C THR A 23 -8.35 0.66 -29.25
N GLU A 24 -7.41 -0.25 -29.01
CA GLU A 24 -7.66 -1.69 -29.07
C GLU A 24 -8.75 -2.11 -28.07
N ALA A 25 -8.78 -1.52 -26.86
CA ALA A 25 -9.81 -1.80 -25.87
C ALA A 25 -11.21 -1.36 -26.34
N LYS A 26 -11.31 -0.23 -27.05
CA LYS A 26 -12.57 0.23 -27.64
C LYS A 26 -13.01 -0.68 -28.77
N ASP A 27 -12.10 -1.02 -29.67
CA ASP A 27 -12.38 -1.90 -30.81
C ASP A 27 -12.88 -3.27 -30.35
N LYS A 28 -12.29 -3.84 -29.28
CA LYS A 28 -12.74 -5.10 -28.66
C LYS A 28 -14.14 -5.01 -28.08
N GLU A 29 -14.49 -3.89 -27.43
CA GLU A 29 -15.83 -3.69 -26.89
C GLU A 29 -16.88 -3.53 -27.99
N GLU A 30 -16.52 -2.83 -29.08
CA GLU A 30 -17.39 -2.73 -30.26
C GLU A 30 -17.57 -4.07 -30.97
N GLU A 31 -16.49 -4.85 -31.14
CA GLU A 31 -16.55 -6.19 -31.70
C GLU A 31 -17.41 -7.12 -30.83
N ARG A 32 -17.26 -7.06 -29.52
CA ARG A 32 -18.12 -7.79 -28.58
C ARG A 32 -19.59 -7.43 -28.75
N LYS A 33 -19.91 -6.14 -28.90
CA LYS A 33 -21.29 -5.68 -29.14
C LYS A 33 -21.84 -6.22 -30.46
N ARG A 34 -21.08 -6.10 -31.56
CA ARG A 34 -21.47 -6.65 -32.87
C ARG A 34 -21.75 -8.16 -32.78
N TYR A 35 -20.85 -8.91 -32.15
CA TYR A 35 -21.02 -10.35 -31.96
C TYR A 35 -22.26 -10.69 -31.12
N MET A 36 -22.56 -9.93 -30.07
CA MET A 36 -23.76 -10.12 -29.25
C MET A 36 -25.05 -9.78 -30.01
N GLU A 37 -25.05 -8.74 -30.83
CA GLU A 37 -26.19 -8.37 -31.67
C GLU A 37 -26.51 -9.46 -32.71
N GLU A 38 -25.49 -10.09 -33.29
CA GLU A 38 -25.66 -11.20 -34.26
C GLU A 38 -26.07 -12.51 -33.58
N THR A 39 -25.44 -12.85 -32.45
CA THR A 39 -25.60 -14.16 -31.79
C THR A 39 -26.82 -14.22 -30.88
N CYS A 40 -27.17 -13.09 -30.24
CA CYS A 40 -28.27 -12.99 -29.29
C CYS A 40 -29.08 -11.71 -29.56
N PRO A 41 -29.84 -11.67 -30.67
CA PRO A 41 -30.67 -10.53 -31.00
C PRO A 41 -31.75 -10.29 -29.93
N PRO A 42 -32.30 -9.07 -29.83
CA PRO A 42 -33.38 -8.77 -28.90
C PRO A 42 -34.56 -9.74 -29.04
N LEU A 43 -35.06 -10.22 -27.90
CA LEU A 43 -36.13 -11.22 -27.88
C LEU A 43 -37.40 -10.65 -28.53
N SER A 44 -37.86 -11.33 -29.58
CA SER A 44 -39.14 -11.07 -30.22
C SER A 44 -40.13 -12.15 -29.78
N LEU A 45 -41.18 -11.75 -29.08
CA LEU A 45 -42.20 -12.67 -28.58
C LEU A 45 -43.21 -12.98 -29.70
N PRO A 46 -43.35 -14.25 -30.13
CA PRO A 46 -44.36 -14.60 -31.11
C PRO A 46 -45.76 -14.49 -30.52
N GLY A 47 -46.75 -14.22 -31.37
CA GLY A 47 -48.15 -14.25 -30.98
C GLY A 47 -48.67 -15.69 -30.83
N GLY A 48 -49.48 -15.93 -29.80
CA GLY A 48 -50.14 -17.22 -29.57
C GLY A 48 -49.37 -18.18 -28.66
N VAL A 49 -50.12 -19.05 -28.00
CA VAL A 49 -49.60 -19.94 -26.93
C VAL A 49 -48.64 -21.00 -27.48
N GLN A 50 -48.94 -21.57 -28.64
CA GLN A 50 -48.14 -22.66 -29.22
C GLN A 50 -46.75 -22.18 -29.67
N ALA A 51 -46.70 -21.07 -30.41
CA ALA A 51 -45.43 -20.48 -30.86
C ALA A 51 -44.55 -20.05 -29.68
N LEU A 52 -45.16 -19.58 -28.58
CA LEU A 52 -44.43 -19.24 -27.36
C LEU A 52 -43.84 -20.49 -26.68
N GLN A 53 -44.59 -21.60 -26.62
CA GLN A 53 -44.11 -22.86 -26.06
C GLN A 53 -42.96 -23.45 -26.88
N GLU A 54 -43.02 -23.36 -28.21
CA GLU A 54 -41.94 -23.78 -29.11
C GLU A 54 -40.67 -22.95 -28.89
N LEU A 55 -40.80 -21.61 -28.86
CA LEU A 55 -39.68 -20.72 -28.55
C LEU A 55 -39.02 -21.03 -27.20
N CYS A 56 -39.80 -21.28 -26.16
CA CYS A 56 -39.26 -21.63 -24.83
C CYS A 56 -38.45 -22.94 -24.87
N LYS A 57 -38.89 -23.95 -25.63
CA LYS A 57 -38.15 -25.21 -25.78
C LYS A 57 -36.87 -25.02 -26.56
N GLU A 58 -36.91 -24.23 -27.64
CA GLU A 58 -35.72 -23.90 -28.42
C GLU A 58 -34.67 -23.14 -27.60
N LEU A 59 -35.09 -22.13 -26.82
CA LEU A 59 -34.19 -21.37 -25.96
C LEU A 59 -33.57 -22.26 -24.88
N HIS A 60 -34.35 -23.16 -24.26
CA HIS A 60 -33.81 -24.11 -23.28
C HIS A 60 -32.73 -25.00 -23.90
N HIS A 61 -32.99 -25.58 -25.07
CA HIS A 61 -32.00 -26.41 -25.74
C HIS A 61 -30.73 -25.64 -26.12
N LYS A 62 -30.89 -24.39 -26.60
CA LYS A 62 -29.74 -23.51 -26.91
C LYS A 62 -28.91 -23.19 -25.68
N ILE A 63 -29.55 -22.99 -24.52
CA ILE A 63 -28.84 -22.74 -23.25
C ILE A 63 -27.96 -23.94 -22.90
N ASP A 64 -28.47 -25.16 -23.01
CA ASP A 64 -27.70 -26.37 -22.70
C ASP A 64 -26.44 -26.48 -23.59
N VAL A 65 -26.58 -26.25 -24.90
CA VAL A 65 -25.46 -26.28 -25.86
C VAL A 65 -24.45 -25.17 -25.57
N ILE A 66 -24.91 -23.93 -25.35
CA ILE A 66 -24.02 -22.79 -25.08
C ILE A 66 -23.28 -22.96 -23.76
N ASP A 67 -23.91 -23.56 -22.73
CA ASP A 67 -23.23 -23.79 -21.46
C ASP A 67 -22.14 -24.87 -21.57
N GLU A 68 -22.36 -25.91 -22.37
CA GLU A 68 -21.34 -26.90 -22.71
C GLU A 68 -20.16 -26.24 -23.44
N GLU A 69 -20.42 -25.43 -24.46
CA GLU A 69 -19.38 -24.67 -25.18
C GLU A 69 -18.62 -23.71 -24.25
N ARG A 70 -19.34 -23.02 -23.35
CA ARG A 70 -18.75 -22.13 -22.34
C ARG A 70 -17.81 -22.90 -21.42
N TYR A 71 -18.22 -24.07 -20.95
CA TYR A 71 -17.40 -24.93 -20.10
C TYR A 71 -16.09 -25.35 -20.79
N ASP A 72 -16.18 -25.76 -22.06
CA ASP A 72 -15.01 -26.14 -22.84
C ASP A 72 -14.04 -24.97 -23.08
N LEU A 73 -14.59 -23.79 -23.39
CA LEU A 73 -13.79 -22.57 -23.53
C LEU A 73 -13.11 -22.18 -22.21
N GLU A 74 -13.82 -22.24 -21.09
CA GLU A 74 -13.27 -21.99 -19.76
C GLU A 74 -12.13 -22.97 -19.43
N SER A 75 -12.32 -24.25 -19.73
CA SER A 75 -11.30 -25.29 -19.55
C SER A 75 -10.03 -24.99 -20.38
N LYS A 76 -10.17 -24.56 -21.63
CA LYS A 76 -9.05 -24.17 -22.50
C LYS A 76 -8.30 -22.94 -21.95
N VAL A 77 -9.04 -21.93 -21.48
CA VAL A 77 -8.45 -20.74 -20.84
C VAL A 77 -7.71 -21.14 -19.57
N SER A 78 -8.31 -21.95 -18.71
CA SER A 78 -7.70 -22.44 -17.46
C SER A 78 -6.39 -23.18 -17.71
N LYS A 79 -6.36 -24.09 -18.71
CA LYS A 79 -5.14 -24.79 -19.12
C LYS A 79 -4.05 -23.83 -19.57
N SER A 80 -4.40 -22.86 -20.41
CA SER A 80 -3.47 -21.83 -20.88
C SER A 80 -2.94 -20.97 -19.73
N THR A 81 -3.79 -20.60 -18.77
CA THR A 81 -3.39 -19.82 -17.58
C THR A 81 -2.39 -20.60 -16.73
N LYS A 82 -2.64 -21.89 -16.48
CA LYS A 82 -1.71 -22.77 -15.74
C LYS A 82 -0.36 -22.88 -16.45
N GLU A 83 -0.36 -23.09 -17.76
CA GLU A 83 0.87 -23.15 -18.54
C GLU A 83 1.67 -21.85 -18.45
N ILE A 84 1.00 -20.69 -18.54
CA ILE A 84 1.64 -19.37 -18.37
C ILE A 84 2.24 -19.23 -16.97
N GLU A 85 1.57 -19.72 -15.93
CA GLU A 85 2.07 -19.70 -14.55
C GLU A 85 3.32 -20.56 -14.39
N ASP A 86 3.28 -21.80 -14.88
CA ASP A 86 4.43 -22.70 -14.87
C ASP A 86 5.63 -22.10 -15.63
N LEU A 87 5.38 -21.49 -16.79
CA LEU A 87 6.41 -20.81 -17.57
C LEU A 87 6.96 -19.59 -16.84
N LYS A 88 6.12 -18.81 -16.14
CA LYS A 88 6.57 -17.68 -15.31
C LYS A 88 7.49 -18.15 -14.19
N ILE A 89 7.16 -19.25 -13.51
CA ILE A 89 8.01 -19.84 -12.46
C ILE A 89 9.35 -20.27 -13.05
N LYS A 90 9.36 -21.01 -14.18
CA LYS A 90 10.60 -21.40 -14.88
C LYS A 90 11.45 -20.18 -15.25
N VAL A 91 10.84 -19.11 -15.74
CA VAL A 91 11.55 -17.86 -16.06
C VAL A 91 12.16 -17.22 -14.82
N GLN A 92 11.48 -17.27 -13.67
CA GLN A 92 12.02 -16.77 -12.41
C GLN A 92 13.21 -17.60 -11.92
N ASP A 93 13.10 -18.93 -11.98
CA ASP A 93 14.18 -19.84 -11.59
C ASP A 93 15.41 -19.64 -12.48
N LEU A 94 15.22 -19.52 -13.80
CA LEU A 94 16.30 -19.25 -14.77
C LEU A 94 16.94 -17.86 -14.58
N LYS A 95 16.16 -16.83 -14.24
CA LYS A 95 16.70 -15.51 -13.88
C LYS A 95 17.45 -15.52 -12.54
N GLY A 96 17.37 -16.63 -11.80
CA GLY A 96 17.94 -16.82 -10.47
C GLY A 96 17.02 -16.26 -9.39
N LYS A 97 16.49 -17.14 -8.54
CA LYS A 97 15.73 -16.79 -7.33
C LYS A 97 16.47 -15.77 -6.45
N PHE A 98 17.80 -15.83 -6.48
CA PHE A 98 18.69 -14.81 -5.96
C PHE A 98 19.32 -14.08 -7.15
N LYS A 99 18.91 -12.82 -7.41
CA LYS A 99 19.80 -11.90 -8.14
C LYS A 99 21.09 -11.86 -7.32
N LYS A 100 22.15 -12.54 -7.78
CA LYS A 100 23.48 -12.45 -7.16
C LYS A 100 23.75 -10.97 -6.95
N PRO A 101 23.85 -10.47 -5.70
CA PRO A 101 24.07 -9.05 -5.48
C PRO A 101 25.33 -8.71 -6.27
N ALA A 102 25.18 -7.90 -7.32
CA ALA A 102 26.33 -7.48 -8.10
C ALA A 102 27.30 -6.87 -7.09
N LEU A 103 28.56 -7.34 -7.06
CA LEU A 103 29.58 -6.80 -6.19
C LEU A 103 29.72 -5.31 -6.53
N ARG A 104 29.01 -4.46 -5.78
CA ARG A 104 29.04 -3.02 -5.98
C ARG A 104 30.38 -2.57 -5.41
N LYS A 105 31.22 -1.98 -6.25
CA LYS A 105 32.37 -1.20 -5.79
C LYS A 105 31.81 0.02 -5.06
N VAL A 106 31.55 -0.13 -3.77
CA VAL A 106 31.13 0.96 -2.89
C VAL A 106 32.31 1.93 -2.84
N ARG A 107 32.17 3.07 -3.51
CA ARG A 107 33.09 4.20 -3.34
C ARG A 107 32.73 4.89 -2.02
N LEU A 108 33.72 5.50 -1.37
CA LEU A 108 33.52 6.32 -0.17
C LEU A 108 32.32 7.25 -0.40
N SER A 109 31.36 7.28 0.52
CA SER A 109 30.19 8.17 0.37
C SER A 109 30.65 9.63 0.42
N ALA A 110 29.87 10.53 -0.16
CA ALA A 110 30.14 11.97 -0.08
C ALA A 110 30.30 12.41 1.39
N ASP A 111 29.49 11.85 2.29
CA ASP A 111 29.56 12.12 3.74
C ASP A 111 30.87 11.62 4.37
N GLN A 112 31.35 10.43 4.00
CA GLN A 112 32.64 9.91 4.47
C GLN A 112 33.80 10.75 3.95
N MET A 113 33.72 11.21 2.70
CA MET A 113 34.72 12.08 2.09
C MET A 113 34.72 13.47 2.74
N LEU A 114 33.54 14.05 3.00
CA LEU A 114 33.39 15.34 3.66
C LEU A 114 33.84 15.29 5.12
N GLN A 115 33.50 14.22 5.86
CA GLN A 115 33.99 14.03 7.23
C GLN A 115 35.52 13.88 7.27
N ALA A 116 36.12 13.19 6.29
CA ALA A 116 37.57 13.04 6.20
C ALA A 116 38.30 14.34 5.80
N LEU A 117 37.70 15.16 4.92
CA LEU A 117 38.32 16.39 4.42
C LEU A 117 38.07 17.62 5.32
N LEU A 118 36.91 17.71 5.96
CA LEU A 118 36.46 18.91 6.69
C LEU A 118 36.32 18.68 8.21
N GLY A 119 36.62 17.47 8.69
CA GLY A 119 36.55 17.11 10.09
C GLY A 119 35.14 17.22 10.68
N SER A 120 35.05 17.42 12.00
CA SER A 120 33.77 17.47 12.73
C SER A 120 32.93 18.72 12.47
N LYS A 121 33.49 19.75 11.81
CA LYS A 121 32.87 21.08 11.70
C LYS A 121 31.66 21.11 10.76
N HIS A 122 31.57 20.17 9.81
CA HIS A 122 30.45 20.04 8.87
C HIS A 122 29.82 18.64 8.92
N LYS A 123 29.57 18.12 10.11
CA LYS A 123 28.77 16.89 10.29
C LYS A 123 27.28 17.23 10.10
N VAL A 124 26.86 17.42 8.85
CA VAL A 124 25.42 17.46 8.52
C VAL A 124 24.95 16.02 8.43
N SER A 125 24.38 15.48 9.51
CA SER A 125 23.67 14.21 9.42
C SER A 125 22.43 14.42 8.55
N LEU A 126 22.45 13.93 7.31
CA LEU A 126 21.28 13.85 6.44
C LEU A 126 20.29 12.75 6.91
N ASP A 127 20.25 12.50 8.22
CA ASP A 127 19.22 11.67 8.83
C ASP A 127 17.93 12.47 8.85
N LEU A 128 16.98 12.09 7.99
CA LEU A 128 15.64 12.65 7.96
C LEU A 128 14.98 12.65 9.36
N ARG A 129 15.39 11.70 10.21
CA ARG A 129 14.90 11.50 11.58
C ARG A 129 15.48 12.49 12.60
N ALA A 130 16.69 13.00 12.38
CA ALA A 130 17.32 13.98 13.27
C ALA A 130 16.70 15.38 13.14
N ASN A 131 16.06 15.67 11.99
CA ASN A 131 15.38 16.94 11.71
C ASN A 131 13.90 16.96 12.11
N LEU A 132 13.35 15.85 12.60
CA LEU A 132 11.98 15.78 13.13
C LEU A 132 12.02 16.10 14.63
N LYS A 133 11.26 17.12 15.07
CA LYS A 133 11.16 17.48 16.49
C LYS A 133 10.60 16.30 17.30
N GLN A 134 11.43 15.73 18.17
CA GLN A 134 11.00 14.78 19.19
C GLN A 134 10.13 15.55 20.20
N VAL A 135 8.85 15.17 20.35
CA VAL A 135 8.01 15.68 21.45
C VAL A 135 8.66 15.21 22.75
N LYS A 136 9.24 16.15 23.51
CA LYS A 136 9.76 15.86 24.85
C LYS A 136 8.61 15.39 25.71
N LYS A 137 8.55 14.09 26.00
CA LYS A 137 7.82 13.59 27.17
C LYS A 137 8.67 13.97 28.36
N GLU A 138 8.42 15.16 28.91
CA GLU A 138 9.04 15.60 30.16
C GLU A 138 8.62 14.63 31.26
N VAL A 139 9.56 13.77 31.66
CA VAL A 139 9.45 13.03 32.91
C VAL A 139 9.57 14.07 34.01
N LYS A 140 8.46 14.25 34.69
CA LYS A 140 8.23 15.07 35.87
C LYS A 140 9.31 14.78 36.94
N GLU A 141 10.30 15.66 37.06
CA GLU A 141 11.04 15.89 38.31
C GLU A 141 10.58 17.25 38.82
N GLU A 142 9.90 17.21 39.97
CA GLU A 142 9.16 18.32 40.55
C GLU A 142 10.12 19.40 41.09
N ALA A 143 10.03 20.61 40.54
CA ALA A 143 10.50 21.81 41.21
C ALA A 143 9.57 22.08 42.40
N ALA A 144 9.99 21.64 43.58
CA ALA A 144 9.40 22.01 44.85
C ALA A 144 9.75 23.48 45.16
N ASP A 145 8.90 24.42 44.74
CA ASP A 145 8.78 25.72 45.40
C ASP A 145 7.42 26.38 45.11
N VAL A 146 6.35 25.77 45.64
CA VAL A 146 5.02 26.41 45.70
C VAL A 146 4.49 26.25 47.13
N GLY A 147 4.71 27.27 47.95
CA GLY A 147 3.75 27.75 48.96
C GLY A 147 3.52 26.91 50.22
N ASP A 148 4.22 27.32 51.28
CA ASP A 148 3.92 27.22 52.72
C ASP A 148 2.68 26.41 53.14
N TRP A 149 2.94 25.25 53.75
CA TRP A 149 1.94 24.35 54.30
C TRP A 149 1.39 24.90 55.62
N ARG A 150 0.06 25.06 55.66
CA ARG A 150 -0.80 25.10 56.85
C ARG A 150 -0.04 24.75 58.14
N LYS A 151 0.19 25.77 58.98
CA LYS A 151 0.58 25.62 60.39
C LYS A 151 -0.23 24.48 61.01
N ASN A 152 0.46 23.38 61.30
CA ASN A 152 -0.10 22.27 62.06
C ASN A 152 -0.48 22.83 63.44
N ILE A 153 -1.78 22.89 63.72
CA ILE A 153 -2.29 23.15 65.06
C ILE A 153 -1.88 21.92 65.88
N GLU A 154 -0.93 22.10 66.80
CA GLU A 154 -0.68 21.12 67.85
C GLU A 154 -1.93 21.02 68.72
N ASP A 155 -2.85 20.14 68.35
CA ASP A 155 -3.83 19.57 69.26
C ASP A 155 -3.05 18.87 70.38
N LYS A 156 -2.76 19.60 71.45
CA LYS A 156 -2.35 19.05 72.75
C LYS A 156 -3.57 18.42 73.45
N ALA A 157 -4.26 17.54 72.73
CA ALA A 157 -5.08 16.51 73.33
C ALA A 157 -4.16 15.65 74.20
N GLY A 158 -4.14 15.90 75.52
CA GLY A 158 -3.49 15.02 76.48
C GLY A 158 -2.39 15.61 77.39
N MET A 159 -2.25 16.94 77.54
CA MET A 159 -1.46 17.51 78.65
C MET A 159 -2.35 17.92 79.83
N ASP A 160 -2.98 16.93 80.46
CA ASP A 160 -3.70 17.05 81.73
C ASP A 160 -2.73 16.97 82.91
N GLY A 161 -1.98 18.07 83.14
CA GLY A 161 -1.04 18.14 84.25
C GLY A 161 -0.25 19.45 84.31
N ARG A 162 -0.36 20.15 85.45
CA ARG A 162 0.29 21.44 85.73
C ARG A 162 1.81 21.36 85.55
N LYS A 163 2.32 21.84 84.42
CA LYS A 163 3.76 22.03 84.23
C LYS A 163 4.24 23.26 85.00
N LYS A 164 4.75 22.98 86.20
CA LYS A 164 5.85 23.70 86.86
C LYS A 164 7.02 23.87 85.87
N MET A 165 7.85 24.90 85.82
CA MET A 165 8.06 26.10 86.64
C MET A 165 9.31 26.84 86.08
N PHE A 166 9.45 28.09 86.52
CA PHE A 166 10.65 28.90 86.81
C PHE A 166 11.47 29.52 85.66
N GLU A 167 11.54 30.85 85.76
CA GLU A 167 12.29 31.84 85.00
C GLU A 167 13.81 31.74 85.23
N GLY A 168 14.58 32.25 84.27
CA GLY A 168 16.00 32.56 84.44
C GLY A 168 16.49 33.49 83.32
N GLU A 169 16.59 34.79 83.63
CA GLU A 169 17.26 35.82 82.84
C GLU A 169 18.78 35.59 82.76
N ALA A 170 19.37 35.92 81.61
CA ALA A 170 20.60 36.72 81.46
C ALA A 170 20.80 37.10 79.99
#